data_AF-A0A2K2VLY2-F1
#
_entry.id   AF-A0A2K2VLY2-F1
#
_cell.length_a   1.000
_cell.length_b   1.000
_cell.length_c   1.000
_cell.angle_alpha   90.00
_cell.angle_beta   90.00
_cell.angle_gamma   90.00
#
_symmetry.space_group_name_H-M   'P 1'
#
loop_
_entity.id
_entity.type
_entity.pdbx_description
1 polymer ?
#
loop_
_entity_poly.entity_id
_entity_poly.type
_entity_poly.pdbx_seq_one_letter_code
_entity_poly.pdbx_strand_id
1 'polypeptide(L)' 'MYKILKTHPTKEQIANFNMKTTEEDDYVDYVIDLKTLGENAKKELCSLYSIDINELNQKEKLQLSLSSSV' A
#
# COMPACT_ATOMS: atom_id res chain seq x y z
N MET A 1 -5.77 -7.55 0.02
CA MET A 1 -6.06 -6.94 -1.29
C MET A 1 -4.75 -6.73 -2.01
N TYR A 2 -4.70 -6.80 -3.35
CA TYR A 2 -3.49 -6.53 -4.13
C TYR A 2 -3.76 -5.42 -5.16
N LYS A 3 -2.78 -4.54 -5.41
CA LYS A 3 -2.85 -3.51 -6.44
C LYS A 3 -1.48 -3.29 -7.07
N ILE A 4 -1.46 -3.18 -8.39
CA ILE A 4 -0.21 -2.87 -9.11
C ILE A 4 -0.05 -1.35 -9.14
N LEU A 5 1.10 -0.86 -8.70
CA LEU A 5 1.48 0.55 -8.72
C LEU A 5 2.07 0.92 -10.08
N LYS A 6 2.03 2.22 -10.39
CA LYS A 6 2.76 2.80 -11.53
C LYS A 6 4.06 3.49 -11.12
N THR A 7 4.19 3.81 -9.84
CA THR A 7 5.31 4.56 -9.27
C THR A 7 5.58 4.07 -7.84
N HIS A 8 6.84 4.13 -7.41
CA HIS A 8 7.22 3.83 -6.03
C HIS A 8 6.52 4.77 -5.05
N PRO A 9 6.00 4.26 -3.92
CA PRO A 9 5.60 5.09 -2.79
C PRO A 9 6.77 5.95 -2.29
N THR A 10 6.48 7.17 -1.86
CA THR A 10 7.52 8.04 -1.28
C THR A 10 7.94 7.54 0.10
N LYS A 11 9.13 7.95 0.57
CA LYS A 11 9.61 7.60 1.93
C LYS A 11 8.64 8.03 3.02
N GLU A 12 8.00 9.18 2.86
CA GLU A 12 6.96 9.67 3.78
C GLU A 12 5.74 8.76 3.78
N GLN A 13 5.28 8.29 2.63
CA GLN A 13 4.16 7.34 2.55
C GLN A 13 4.52 6.00 3.19
N ILE A 14 5.73 5.50 2.94
CA ILE A 14 6.23 4.26 3.54
C ILE A 14 6.20 4.37 5.07
N ALA A 15 6.65 5.48 5.63
CA ALA A 15 6.63 5.73 7.07
C ALA A 15 5.21 5.94 7.61
N ASN A 16 4.41 6.81 6.99
CA ASN A 16 3.05 7.14 7.43
C ASN A 16 2.12 5.93 7.45
N PHE A 17 2.28 5.02 6.49
CA PHE A 17 1.45 3.82 6.39
C PHE A 17 2.11 2.57 6.97
N ASN A 18 3.28 2.70 7.62
CA ASN A 18 4.07 1.56 8.14
C ASN A 18 4.21 0.44 7.09
N MET A 19 4.53 0.82 5.85
CA MET A 19 4.63 -0.13 4.75
C MET A 19 5.87 -1.03 4.95
N LYS A 20 5.67 -2.34 4.85
CA LYS A 20 6.75 -3.32 4.77
C LYS A 20 7.12 -3.54 3.32
N THR A 21 8.32 -3.12 2.95
CA THR A 21 8.86 -3.35 1.60
C THR A 21 9.52 -4.72 1.53
N THR A 22 9.20 -5.48 0.48
CA THR A 22 9.88 -6.71 0.10
C THR A 22 10.35 -6.52 -1.34
N GLU A 23 11.65 -6.59 -1.56
CA GLU A 23 12.25 -6.46 -2.88
C GLU A 23 12.60 -7.87 -3.38
N GLU A 24 12.04 -8.24 -4.53
CA GLU A 24 12.39 -9.44 -5.29
C GLU A 24 13.01 -9.02 -6.64
N ASP A 25 13.70 -9.94 -7.31
CA ASP A 25 14.46 -9.63 -8.55
C ASP A 25 13.62 -8.91 -9.62
N ASP A 26 12.33 -9.24 -9.73
CA ASP A 26 11.42 -8.71 -10.76
C ASP A 26 10.39 -7.68 -10.25
N TYR A 27 10.21 -7.53 -8.94
CA TYR A 27 9.21 -6.63 -8.37
C TYR A 27 9.50 -6.19 -6.93
N VAL A 28 8.90 -5.07 -6.56
CA VAL A 28 8.90 -4.54 -5.19
C VAL A 28 7.48 -4.56 -4.65
N ASP A 29 7.28 -5.30 -3.56
CA ASP A 29 6.03 -5.37 -2.82
C ASP A 29 6.05 -4.46 -1.61
N TYR A 30 5.03 -3.62 -1.47
CA TYR A 30 4.77 -2.81 -0.28
C TYR A 30 3.51 -3.33 0.41
N VAL A 31 3.70 -3.97 1.57
CA VAL A 31 2.62 -4.58 2.35
C VAL A 31 2.26 -3.67 3.51
N ILE A 32 0.97 -3.39 3.65
CA ILE A 32 0.40 -2.45 4.60
C ILE A 32 -0.56 -3.19 5.51
N ASP A 33 -0.31 -3.15 6.81
CA ASP A 33 -1.21 -3.76 7.79
C ASP A 33 -2.31 -2.76 8.17
N LEU A 34 -3.51 -3.01 7.62
CA LEU A 34 -4.64 -2.10 7.75
C LEU A 34 -5.20 -2.09 9.17
N LYS A 35 -4.87 -3.07 10.02
CA LYS A 35 -5.28 -3.06 11.43
C LYS A 35 -4.48 -2.06 12.26
N THR A 36 -3.24 -1.78 11.84
CA THR A 36 -2.36 -0.82 12.51
C THR A 36 -2.62 0.63 12.10
N LEU A 37 -3.36 0.84 11.00
CA LEU A 37 -3.71 2.17 10.51
C LEU A 37 -4.96 2.73 11.18
N GLY A 38 -4.87 3.98 11.64
CA GLY A 38 -6.03 4.77 12.05
C GLY A 38 -6.94 5.14 10.88
N GLU A 39 -8.18 5.53 11.16
CA GLU A 39 -9.17 5.88 10.13
C GLU A 39 -8.69 6.98 9.17
N ASN A 40 -7.98 7.99 9.67
CA ASN A 40 -7.45 9.07 8.83
C ASN A 40 -6.40 8.55 7.82
N ALA A 41 -5.48 7.70 8.27
CA ALA A 41 -4.48 7.08 7.40
C ALA A 41 -5.14 6.19 6.35
N LYS A 42 -6.19 5.43 6.73
CA LYS A 42 -6.97 4.61 5.79
C LYS A 42 -7.65 5.46 4.71
N LYS A 43 -8.26 6.59 5.08
CA LYS A 43 -8.88 7.53 4.14
C LYS A 43 -7.87 8.13 3.17
N GLU A 44 -6.71 8.55 3.69
CA GLU A 44 -5.63 9.08 2.86
C GLU A 44 -5.10 8.02 1.89
N LEU A 45 -4.89 6.80 2.37
CA LEU A 45 -4.44 5.67 1.55
C LEU A 45 -5.46 5.32 0.46
N CYS A 46 -6.76 5.36 0.78
CA CYS A 46 -7.84 5.16 -0.19
C CYS A 46 -7.80 6.22 -1.29
N SER A 47 -7.63 7.50 -0.93
CA SER A 47 -7.51 8.60 -1.89
C SER A 47 -6.26 8.47 -2.75
N LEU A 48 -5.10 8.19 -2.15
CA LEU A 48 -3.81 8.10 -2.85
C LEU A 48 -3.77 6.99 -3.88
N TYR A 49 -4.30 5.82 -3.54
CA TYR A 49 -4.26 4.65 -4.41
C TYR A 49 -5.59 4.38 -5.11
N SER A 50 -6.57 5.29 -5.01
CA SER A 50 -7.93 5.10 -5.54
C SER A 50 -8.48 3.71 -5.19
N ILE A 51 -8.56 3.44 -3.89
CA ILE A 51 -9.08 2.20 -3.30
C ILE A 51 -10.38 2.55 -2.59
N ASP A 52 -11.39 1.69 -2.70
CA ASP A 52 -12.62 1.87 -1.95
C ASP A 52 -12.41 1.61 -0.45
N ILE A 53 -12.88 2.54 0.38
CA ILE A 53 -12.70 2.46 1.84
C ILE A 53 -13.44 1.28 2.46
N ASN A 54 -14.57 0.85 1.88
CA ASN A 54 -15.32 -0.31 2.36
C ASN A 54 -14.55 -1.59 2.04
N GLU A 55 -14.00 -1.71 0.82
CA GLU A 55 -13.12 -2.82 0.47
C GLU A 55 -11.90 -2.87 1.38
N LEU A 56 -11.27 -1.73 1.64
CA LEU A 56 -10.11 -1.64 2.53
C LEU A 56 -10.46 -2.05 3.96
N ASN A 57 -11.60 -1.61 4.50
CA ASN A 57 -12.04 -1.97 5.85
C ASN A 57 -12.41 -3.45 6.02
N GLN A 58 -12.73 -4.15 4.92
CA GLN A 58 -13.01 -5.60 4.93
C GLN A 58 -11.74 -6.46 4.86
N LYS A 59 -10.56 -5.85 4.72
CA LYS A 59 -9.29 -6.57 4.57
C LYS A 59 -8.36 -6.25 5.71
N GLU A 60 -7.52 -7.22 6.05
CA GLU A 60 -6.51 -7.07 7.09
C GLU A 60 -5.24 -6.41 6.56
N LYS A 61 -4.94 -6.65 5.28
CA LYS A 61 -3.72 -6.17 4.62
C LYS A 61 -3.96 -5.73 3.18
N LEU A 62 -3.21 -4.71 2.78
CA LEU A 62 -3.10 -4.25 1.40
C LEU A 62 -1.68 -4.47 0.90
N GLN A 63 -1.55 -5.11 -0.25
CA GLN A 63 -0.28 -5.30 -0.94
C GLN A 63 -0.27 -4.43 -2.19
N LEU A 64 0.77 -3.61 -2.31
CA LEU A 64 1.01 -2.76 -3.46
C LEU A 64 2.27 -3.25 -4.16
N SER A 65 2.13 -3.83 -5.34
CA SER A 65 3.25 -4.40 -6.08
C SER A 65 3.67 -3.44 -7.18
N LEU A 66 4.96 -3.22 -7.35
CA LEU A 66 5.52 -2.46 -8.46
C LEU A 66 6.49 -3.36 -9.21
N SER A 67 6.27 -3.56 -10.51
CA SER A 67 7.25 -4.25 -11.35
C SER A 67 8.56 -3.45 -11.37
N SER A 68 9.68 -4.14 -11.15
CA SER A 68 11.03 -3.53 -11.21
C SER A 68 11.47 -3.26 -12.66
N SER A 69 10.67 -3.69 -13.64
CA SER A 69 10.85 -3.39 -15.05
C SER A 69 10.52 -1.92 -15.34
N VAL A 70 11.54 -1.09 -15.30
CA VAL A 70 11.58 0.22 -15.97
C VAL A 70 11.66 0.05 -17.49
#